data_AF-A0A939TAP0-F1
#
_entry.id   AF-A0A939TAP0-F1
#
_cell.length_a   1.000
_cell.length_b   1.000
_cell.length_c   1.000
_cell.angle_alpha   90.00
_cell.angle_beta   90.00
_cell.angle_gamma   90.00
#
_symmetry.space_group_name_H-M   'P 1'
#
loop_
_entity.id
_entity.type
_entity.pdbx_description
1 polymer ?
#
loop_
_entity_poly.entity_id
_entity_poly.type
_entity_poly.pdbx_seq_one_letter_code
_entity_poly.pdbx_strand_id
1 'polypeptide(L)'
;MATVALTKETFDETLGQNGFVLIDFWASWCGPCRSFAPVYERVSEAHDDIVFTKVDTEAEPELAAAFEITSIPTLMVVRDKVVLYSQPGALPEAALQDLIEQARKVDMDEVRRDVANHADHAADHAADHAADQATGDSADHSAA
;
A
#
# COMPACT_ATOMS: atom_id res chain seq x y z
N MET A 1 5.11 -17.17 -12.00
CA MET A 1 5.52 -16.22 -13.07
C MET A 1 6.68 -15.35 -12.56
N ALA A 2 7.44 -14.71 -13.47
CA ALA A 2 8.51 -13.80 -13.07
C ALA A 2 7.94 -12.53 -12.41
N THR A 3 8.70 -11.94 -11.49
CA THR A 3 8.35 -10.64 -10.88
C THR A 3 8.40 -9.54 -11.93
N VAL A 4 7.51 -8.54 -11.85
CA VAL A 4 7.50 -7.40 -12.75
C VAL A 4 8.00 -6.13 -12.05
N ALA A 5 8.75 -5.28 -12.76
CA ALA A 5 9.09 -3.97 -12.24
C ALA A 5 7.83 -3.09 -12.27
N LEU A 6 7.52 -2.44 -11.15
CA LEU A 6 6.41 -1.49 -11.05
C LEU A 6 6.98 -0.08 -10.99
N THR A 7 6.55 0.74 -11.95
CA THR A 7 6.96 2.13 -12.11
C THR A 7 5.75 3.03 -12.00
N LYS A 8 5.97 4.33 -11.81
CA LYS A 8 4.87 5.31 -11.83
C LYS A 8 4.02 5.22 -13.11
N GLU A 9 4.63 4.92 -14.25
CA GLU A 9 3.93 4.82 -15.54
C GLU A 9 3.05 3.58 -15.66
N THR A 10 3.47 2.47 -15.05
CA THR A 10 2.77 1.16 -15.14
C THR A 10 1.87 0.89 -13.94
N PHE A 11 1.89 1.77 -12.95
CA PHE A 11 1.22 1.62 -11.66
C PHE A 11 -0.29 1.45 -11.78
N ASP A 12 -0.96 2.43 -12.39
CA ASP A 12 -2.41 2.47 -12.51
C ASP A 12 -2.94 1.30 -13.34
N GLU A 13 -2.22 0.93 -14.40
CA GLU A 13 -2.55 -0.22 -15.23
C GLU A 13 -2.42 -1.52 -14.44
N THR A 14 -1.30 -1.71 -13.74
CA THR A 14 -1.04 -2.94 -12.98
C THR A 14 -2.07 -3.13 -11.87
N LEU A 15 -2.39 -2.10 -11.08
CA LEU A 15 -3.42 -2.21 -10.04
C LEU A 15 -4.85 -2.22 -10.61
N GLY A 16 -5.05 -1.66 -11.80
CA GLY A 16 -6.36 -1.63 -12.47
C GLY A 16 -6.75 -2.95 -13.09
N GLN A 17 -5.78 -3.71 -13.61
CA GLN A 17 -6.00 -4.97 -14.31
C GLN A 17 -5.92 -6.20 -13.39
N ASN A 18 -5.31 -6.06 -12.20
CA ASN A 18 -5.04 -7.19 -11.32
C ASN A 18 -5.72 -7.02 -9.96
N GLY A 19 -6.55 -8.01 -9.58
CA GLY A 19 -7.27 -8.00 -8.31
C GLY A 19 -6.43 -8.37 -7.09
N PHE A 20 -5.22 -8.90 -7.29
CA PHE A 20 -4.29 -9.25 -6.22
C PHE A 20 -2.84 -8.99 -6.66
N VAL A 21 -2.22 -8.01 -6.02
CA VAL A 21 -0.85 -7.58 -6.28
C VAL A 21 -0.07 -7.59 -4.97
N LEU A 22 1.12 -8.20 -5.00
CA LEU A 22 2.09 -8.12 -3.92
C LEU A 22 3.25 -7.26 -4.40
N ILE A 23 3.73 -6.32 -3.59
CA ILE A 23 4.75 -5.34 -3.95
C ILE A 23 5.93 -5.46 -2.98
N ASP A 24 7.15 -5.58 -3.50
CA ASP A 24 8.42 -5.48 -2.76
C ASP A 24 9.10 -4.14 -3.08
N PHE A 25 9.15 -3.24 -2.09
CA PHE A 25 9.90 -1.98 -2.19
C PHE A 25 11.34 -2.22 -1.77
N TRP A 26 12.29 -2.02 -2.67
CA TRP A 26 13.68 -2.44 -2.50
C TRP A 26 14.67 -1.38 -3.01
N ALA A 27 15.97 -1.63 -2.76
CA ALA A 27 17.08 -0.91 -3.37
C ALA A 27 18.31 -1.82 -3.51
N SER A 28 19.20 -1.51 -4.45
CA SER A 28 20.38 -2.32 -4.78
C SER A 28 21.41 -2.43 -3.63
N TRP A 29 21.60 -1.34 -2.89
CA TRP A 29 22.52 -1.26 -1.75
C TRP A 29 21.99 -1.96 -0.49
N CYS A 30 20.69 -2.21 -0.42
CA CYS A 30 20.03 -2.79 0.75
C CYS A 30 20.36 -4.29 0.91
N GLY A 31 21.18 -4.62 1.90
CA GLY A 31 21.58 -6.00 2.22
C GLY A 31 20.39 -6.96 2.42
N PRO A 32 19.45 -6.64 3.32
CA PRO A 32 18.26 -7.46 3.53
C PRO A 32 17.43 -7.67 2.26
N CYS A 33 17.26 -6.62 1.43
CA CYS A 33 16.53 -6.70 0.16
C CYS A 33 17.17 -7.73 -0.79
N ARG A 34 18.50 -7.71 -0.93
CA ARG A 34 19.22 -8.70 -1.76
C ARG A 34 19.05 -10.13 -1.23
N SER A 35 19.00 -10.32 0.09
CA SER A 35 18.78 -11.65 0.68
C SER A 35 17.35 -12.15 0.50
N PHE A 36 16.40 -11.23 0.43
CA PHE A 36 14.97 -11.51 0.28
C PHE A 36 14.56 -11.79 -1.18
N ALA A 37 15.16 -11.09 -2.14
CA ALA A 37 14.89 -11.23 -3.57
C ALA A 37 14.73 -12.69 -4.07
N PRO A 38 15.64 -13.64 -3.78
CA PRO A 38 15.49 -15.02 -4.23
C PRO A 38 14.33 -15.77 -3.56
N VAL A 39 13.90 -15.37 -2.35
CA VAL A 39 12.71 -15.93 -1.71
C VAL A 39 11.45 -15.42 -2.43
N TYR A 40 11.40 -14.11 -2.66
CA TYR A 40 10.28 -13.46 -3.33
C TYR A 40 10.05 -14.00 -4.75
N GLU A 41 11.12 -14.21 -5.52
CA GLU A 41 11.08 -14.79 -6.86
C GLU A 41 10.61 -16.26 -6.85
N ARG A 42 11.08 -17.09 -5.92
CA ARG A 42 10.59 -18.48 -5.82
C ARG A 42 9.11 -18.55 -5.48
N VAL A 43 8.65 -17.71 -4.55
CA VAL A 43 7.22 -17.68 -4.19
C VAL A 43 6.38 -17.17 -5.36
N SER A 44 6.86 -16.17 -6.12
CA SER A 44 6.14 -15.67 -7.30
C SER A 44 5.96 -16.73 -8.39
N GLU A 45 6.86 -17.71 -8.47
CA GLU A 45 6.73 -18.83 -9.39
C GLU A 45 5.60 -19.79 -9.01
N ALA A 46 5.26 -19.90 -7.73
CA ALA A 46 4.26 -20.83 -7.20
C ALA A 46 2.82 -20.30 -7.20
N HIS A 47 2.61 -19.00 -7.50
CA HIS A 47 1.28 -18.39 -7.54
C HIS A 47 1.06 -17.71 -8.90
N ASP A 48 0.08 -18.19 -9.65
CA ASP A 48 -0.30 -17.69 -10.97
C ASP A 48 -1.42 -16.63 -10.92
N ASP A 49 -2.13 -16.54 -9.81
CA ASP A 49 -3.25 -15.63 -9.58
C ASP A 49 -2.86 -14.34 -8.82
N ILE A 50 -1.58 -14.18 -8.49
CA ILE A 50 -1.03 -12.99 -7.84
C ILE A 50 0.04 -12.39 -8.75
N VAL A 51 -0.03 -11.07 -8.95
CA VAL A 51 1.04 -10.33 -9.62
C VAL A 51 2.06 -9.89 -8.58
N PHE A 52 3.28 -10.42 -8.69
CA PHE A 52 4.41 -10.04 -7.85
C PHE A 52 5.16 -8.92 -8.53
N THR A 53 5.26 -7.78 -7.84
CA THR A 53 5.88 -6.58 -8.36
C THR A 53 7.02 -6.10 -7.48
N LYS A 54 7.94 -5.35 -8.07
CA LYS A 54 9.10 -4.78 -7.36
C LYS A 54 9.20 -3.30 -7.71
N VAL A 55 9.34 -2.47 -6.69
CA VAL A 55 9.56 -1.02 -6.83
C VAL A 55 10.97 -0.72 -6.33
N ASP A 56 11.84 -0.28 -7.22
CA ASP A 56 13.15 0.26 -6.83
C ASP A 56 12.95 1.69 -6.31
N THR A 57 13.14 1.87 -5.00
CA THR A 57 12.94 3.16 -4.34
C THR A 57 13.94 4.24 -4.78
N GLU A 58 15.07 3.87 -5.37
CA GLU A 58 16.04 4.83 -5.94
C GLU A 58 15.59 5.32 -7.32
N ALA A 59 14.97 4.44 -8.11
CA ALA A 59 14.47 4.77 -9.43
C ALA A 59 13.09 5.44 -9.39
N GLU A 60 12.25 5.08 -8.42
CA GLU A 60 10.85 5.52 -8.29
C GLU A 60 10.59 6.26 -6.96
N PRO A 61 11.31 7.35 -6.64
CA PRO A 61 11.20 8.03 -5.35
C PRO A 61 9.82 8.64 -5.10
N GLU A 62 9.15 9.12 -6.14
CA GLU A 62 7.79 9.66 -6.04
C GLU A 62 6.76 8.57 -5.71
N LEU A 63 6.92 7.38 -6.28
CA LEU A 63 6.04 6.24 -5.99
C LEU A 63 6.27 5.73 -4.56
N ALA A 64 7.53 5.61 -4.15
CA ALA A 64 7.88 5.27 -2.77
C ALA A 64 7.32 6.30 -1.77
N ALA A 65 7.37 7.60 -2.09
CA ALA A 65 6.80 8.65 -1.26
C ALA A 65 5.26 8.58 -1.21
N ALA A 66 4.59 8.31 -2.33
CA ALA A 66 3.14 8.17 -2.38
C ALA A 66 2.62 7.00 -1.51
N PHE A 67 3.45 5.97 -1.33
CA PHE A 67 3.19 4.84 -0.45
C PHE A 67 3.78 4.98 0.96
N GLU A 68 4.31 6.15 1.30
CA GLU A 68 4.90 6.46 2.61
C GLU A 68 6.00 5.47 3.02
N ILE A 69 6.78 4.98 2.05
CA ILE A 69 7.84 4.01 2.28
C ILE A 69 9.02 4.68 2.97
N THR A 70 9.21 4.34 4.24
CA THR A 70 10.26 4.90 5.12
C THR A 70 11.39 3.92 5.42
N SER A 71 11.22 2.64 5.08
CA SER A 71 12.23 1.60 5.27
C SER A 71 12.11 0.52 4.22
N ILE A 72 13.22 -0.16 3.94
CA ILE A 72 13.30 -1.22 2.93
C ILE A 72 14.02 -2.47 3.47
N PRO A 73 13.62 -3.68 3.05
CA PRO A 73 12.48 -3.92 2.17
C PRO A 73 11.15 -3.64 2.88
N THR A 74 10.15 -3.18 2.13
CA THR A 74 8.75 -3.10 2.61
C THR A 74 7.88 -3.95 1.71
N LEU A 75 7.06 -4.78 2.33
CA LEU A 75 6.10 -5.64 1.65
C LEU A 75 4.71 -5.03 1.73
N MET A 76 4.04 -4.97 0.59
CA MET A 76 2.68 -4.46 0.50
C MET A 76 1.78 -5.41 -0.26
N VAL A 77 0.62 -5.73 0.32
CA VAL A 77 -0.44 -6.49 -0.35
C VAL A 77 -1.56 -5.54 -0.74
N VAL A 78 -1.86 -5.50 -2.04
CA VAL A 78 -2.99 -4.76 -2.59
C VAL A 78 -3.98 -5.77 -3.15
N ARG A 79 -5.24 -5.67 -2.72
CA ARG A 79 -6.36 -6.42 -3.29
C ARG A 79 -7.47 -5.48 -3.69
N ASP A 80 -7.92 -5.59 -4.93
CA ASP A 80 -8.99 -4.76 -5.50
C ASP A 80 -8.80 -3.26 -5.22
N LYS A 81 -7.55 -2.78 -5.36
CA LYS A 81 -7.12 -1.39 -5.08
C LYS A 81 -7.17 -0.97 -3.61
N VAL A 82 -7.34 -1.91 -2.68
CA VAL A 82 -7.26 -1.70 -1.24
C VAL A 82 -5.95 -2.29 -0.71
N VAL A 83 -5.21 -1.51 0.06
CA VAL A 83 -4.01 -1.99 0.77
C VAL A 83 -4.45 -2.81 1.98
N LEU A 84 -4.16 -4.11 1.98
CA LEU A 84 -4.46 -5.03 3.09
C LEU A 84 -3.30 -5.20 4.06
N TYR A 85 -2.07 -4.99 3.58
CA TYR A 85 -0.85 -5.14 4.35
C TYR A 85 0.18 -4.17 3.80
N SER A 86 0.92 -3.50 4.69
CA SER A 86 2.09 -2.68 4.35
C SER A 86 2.99 -2.66 5.56
N GLN A 87 4.06 -3.47 5.56
CA GLN A 87 4.99 -3.54 6.69
C GLN A 87 6.43 -3.72 6.21
N PRO A 88 7.41 -3.13 6.94
CA PRO A 88 8.81 -3.32 6.65
C PRO A 88 9.30 -4.70 7.10
N GLY A 89 10.21 -5.27 6.32
CA GLY A 89 10.93 -6.48 6.66
C GLY A 89 11.00 -7.51 5.54
N ALA A 90 12.12 -8.23 5.52
CA ALA A 90 12.27 -9.42 4.71
C ALA A 90 11.62 -10.61 5.42
N LEU A 91 10.80 -11.39 4.72
CA LEU A 91 10.16 -12.57 5.28
C LEU A 91 10.88 -13.86 4.83
N PRO A 92 11.06 -14.84 5.72
CA PRO A 92 11.31 -16.22 5.30
C PRO A 92 10.19 -16.73 4.40
N GLU A 93 10.50 -17.70 3.55
CA GLU A 93 9.56 -18.25 2.56
C GLU A 93 8.23 -18.70 3.17
N ALA A 94 8.27 -19.42 4.29
CA ALA A 94 7.07 -19.87 4.99
C ALA A 94 6.19 -18.71 5.47
N ALA A 95 6.79 -17.63 6.01
CA ALA A 95 6.04 -16.47 6.47
C ALA A 95 5.45 -15.67 5.29
N LEU A 96 6.15 -15.63 4.15
CA LEU A 96 5.63 -15.00 2.94
C LEU A 96 4.43 -15.79 2.38
N GLN A 97 4.49 -17.12 2.40
CA GLN A 97 3.38 -18.00 2.05
C GLN A 97 2.18 -17.80 3.00
N ASP A 98 2.42 -17.76 4.32
CA ASP A 98 1.38 -17.52 5.32
C ASP A 98 0.70 -16.16 5.13
N LEU A 99 1.46 -15.11 4.78
CA LEU A 99 0.92 -13.79 4.46
C LEU A 99 -0.01 -13.85 3.25
N ILE A 100 0.41 -14.53 2.18
CA ILE A 100 -0.40 -14.73 0.98
C ILE A 100 -1.70 -15.47 1.31
N GLU A 101 -1.62 -16.55 2.08
CA GLU A 101 -2.80 -17.30 2.50
C GLU A 101 -3.78 -16.46 3.34
N GLN A 102 -3.27 -15.64 4.25
CA GLN A 102 -4.10 -14.75 5.06
C GLN A 102 -4.79 -13.71 4.17
N ALA A 103 -4.05 -13.07 3.26
CA ALA A 103 -4.60 -12.10 2.33
C ALA A 103 -5.68 -12.68 1.38
N ARG A 104 -5.57 -13.97 1.02
CA ARG A 104 -6.61 -14.70 0.27
C ARG A 104 -7.89 -14.87 1.07
N LYS A 105 -7.77 -15.14 2.37
CA LYS A 105 -8.90 -15.40 3.28
C LYS A 105 -9.68 -14.14 3.63
N VAL A 106 -9.14 -12.95 3.36
CA VAL A 106 -9.85 -11.68 3.56
C VAL A 106 -11.08 -11.60 2.65
N ASP A 107 -12.24 -11.39 3.26
CA ASP A 107 -13.49 -11.10 2.57
C ASP A 107 -13.46 -9.66 2.04
N MET A 108 -13.21 -9.51 0.74
CA MET A 108 -13.15 -8.19 0.12
C MET A 108 -14.51 -7.52 -0.01
N ASP A 109 -15.62 -8.27 0.03
CA ASP A 109 -16.94 -7.66 0.03
C ASP A 109 -17.21 -6.99 1.37
N GLU A 110 -16.73 -7.57 2.47
CA GLU A 110 -16.73 -6.92 3.78
C GLU A 110 -15.81 -5.70 3.80
N VAL A 111 -14.56 -5.84 3.36
CA VAL A 111 -13.60 -4.71 3.31
C VAL A 111 -14.15 -3.54 2.49
N ARG A 112 -14.76 -3.81 1.32
CA ARG A 112 -15.36 -2.75 0.49
C ARG A 112 -16.54 -2.07 1.16
N ARG A 113 -17.37 -2.82 1.89
CA ARG A 113 -18.48 -2.25 2.69
C ARG A 113 -17.92 -1.31 3.77
N ASP A 114 -16.87 -1.73 4.47
CA ASP A 114 -16.24 -0.91 5.50
C ASP A 114 -15.57 0.34 4.93
N VAL A 115 -14.86 0.24 3.81
CA VAL A 115 -14.25 1.40 3.15
C VAL A 115 -15.33 2.40 2.70
N ALA A 116 -16.45 1.93 2.15
CA ALA A 116 -17.57 2.79 1.78
C ALA A 116 -18.18 3.50 3.00
N ASN A 117 -18.41 2.77 4.10
CA ASN A 117 -18.95 3.32 5.33
C ASN A 117 -18.02 4.37 5.97
N HIS A 118 -16.69 4.18 5.91
CA HIS A 118 -15.73 5.15 6.44
C HIS A 118 -15.51 6.36 5.52
N ALA A 119 -15.69 6.21 4.21
CA ALA A 119 -15.66 7.34 3.28
C ALA A 119 -16.81 8.33 3.52
N ASP A 120 -17.99 7.82 3.90
CA ASP A 120 -19.15 8.64 4.26
C ASP A 120 -18.91 9.43 5.57
N HIS A 121 -18.25 8.83 6.57
CA HIS A 121 -17.91 9.53 7.82
C HIS A 121 -16.76 10.54 7.71
N ALA A 122 -15.84 10.38 6.77
CA ALA A 122 -14.80 11.38 6.50
C ALA A 122 -15.37 12.66 5.86
N ALA A 123 -16.44 12.53 5.06
CA ALA A 123 -17.15 13.67 4.48
C ALA A 123 -17.93 14.47 5.54
N ASP A 124 -18.54 13.79 6.52
CA ASP A 124 -19.26 14.44 7.62
C ASP A 124 -18.33 15.21 8.57
N HIS A 125 -17.15 14.66 8.91
CA HIS A 125 -16.18 15.36 9.77
C HIS A 125 -15.50 16.57 9.09
N ALA A 126 -15.37 16.57 7.76
CA ALA A 126 -14.88 17.74 7.02
C ALA A 126 -15.91 18.88 7.00
N ALA A 127 -17.21 18.56 6.97
CA ALA A 127 -18.28 19.54 7.03
C ALA A 127 -18.40 20.19 8.43
N ASP A 128 -18.24 19.41 9.50
CA ASP A 128 -18.28 19.91 10.88
C ASP A 128 -17.09 20.84 11.21
N HIS A 129 -15.88 20.54 10.72
CA HIS A 129 -14.71 21.42 10.93
C HIS A 129 -14.78 22.73 10.14
N ALA A 130 -15.46 22.76 8.99
CA ALA A 130 -15.68 23.99 8.22
C ALA A 130 -16.72 24.91 8.88
N ALA A 131 -17.71 24.35 9.60
CA ALA A 131 -18.72 25.11 10.31
C ALA A 131 -18.16 25.81 11.58
N ASP A 132 -17.24 25.15 12.29
CA ASP A 132 -16.62 25.68 13.53
C ASP A 132 -15.74 26.93 13.25
N GLN A 133 -14.99 26.93 12.14
CA GLN A 133 -14.13 28.06 11.73
C GLN A 133 -14.92 29.30 11.26
N ALA A 134 -16.17 29.15 10.83
CA ALA A 134 -17.01 30.27 10.41
C ALA A 134 -17.67 31.01 11.59
N THR A 135 -17.73 30.40 12.78
CA THR A 135 -18.35 30.99 13.98
C THR A 135 -17.37 31.63 14.96
N GLY A 136 -16.06 31.48 14.76
CA GLY A 136 -15.02 31.95 15.68
C GLY A 136 -14.42 33.34 15.43
N ASP A 137 -14.71 34.01 14.30
CA ASP A 137 -14.12 35.31 13.95
C ASP A 137 -15.12 36.47 14.20
N SER A 138 -15.47 36.73 15.45
CA SER A 138 -16.19 37.97 15.86
C SER A 138 -16.18 38.20 17.37
N ALA A 139 -15.01 38.12 18.03
CA ALA A 139 -14.89 38.62 19.41
C ALA A 139 -13.43 38.85 19.84
N ASP A 140 -12.67 39.71 19.16
CA ASP A 140 -11.65 40.51 19.88
C ASP A 140 -11.16 41.69 19.03
N HIS A 141 -11.74 42.88 19.25
CA HIS A 141 -11.01 44.14 19.14
C HIS A 141 -11.74 45.23 19.92
N SER A 142 -11.42 45.34 21.20
CA SER A 142 -11.71 46.51 22.00
C SER A 142 -10.63 46.68 23.06
N ALA A 143 -9.54 47.38 22.73
CA ALA A 143 -8.83 48.34 23.60
C ALA A 143 -7.45 48.72 23.03
N ALA A 144 -7.34 49.94 22.50
CA ALA A 144 -6.29 50.93 22.81
C ALA A 144 -6.59 52.25 22.08
#